data_AF-A0A936MEY5-F1
#
_entry.id   AF-A0A936MEY5-F1
#
_cell.length_a   1.000
_cell.length_b   1.000
_cell.length_c   1.000
_cell.angle_alpha   90.00
_cell.angle_beta   90.00
_cell.angle_gamma   90.00
#
_symmetry.space_group_name_H-M   'P 1'
#
loop_
_entity.id
_entity.type
_entity.pdbx_description
1 polymer ?
#
loop_
_entity_poly.entity_id
_entity_poly.type
_entity_poly.pdbx_seq_one_letter_code
_entity_poly.pdbx_strand_id
1 'polypeptide(L)'
;MIKLIYILIVMFVIGCGSNPSGTPVNPEHAPPTTVVMQFIRLDSVGKALDTFTCTVRDTANVKGKPRVEGGLNLLTNTKYLGSLRLLDESQIPAKDVTDEIVVEKDAHVFRYTVKGDDPNAIVISDIEKDTKGFDFGLSFRATTLPGKVTILAGVITLTLEHHDDGNKNGATFDTDINQDFPFVIK
;
A
#
# COMPACT_ATOMS: atom_id res chain seq x y z
N MET A 1 -43.26 -45.41 54.64
CA MET A 1 -42.51 -44.17 54.90
C MET A 1 -41.05 -44.42 54.54
N ILE A 2 -40.58 -43.84 53.44
CA ILE A 2 -39.19 -43.39 53.22
C ILE A 2 -39.26 -42.49 51.98
N LYS A 3 -38.69 -41.28 52.13
CA LYS A 3 -38.85 -40.13 51.24
C LYS A 3 -38.16 -40.35 49.90
N LEU A 4 -38.92 -40.06 48.85
CA LEU A 4 -38.45 -39.79 47.49
C LEU A 4 -37.60 -38.50 47.53
N ILE A 5 -36.33 -38.58 47.19
CA ILE A 5 -35.47 -37.41 46.93
C ILE A 5 -34.91 -37.59 45.51
N TYR A 6 -35.53 -36.92 44.56
CA TYR A 6 -34.97 -36.71 43.23
C TYR A 6 -33.93 -35.59 43.34
N ILE A 7 -32.66 -35.92 43.19
CA ILE A 7 -31.60 -34.93 42.96
C ILE A 7 -31.65 -34.57 41.46
N LEU A 8 -32.23 -33.41 41.16
CA LEU A 8 -32.13 -32.75 39.87
C LEU A 8 -30.79 -32.02 39.82
N ILE A 9 -29.82 -32.61 39.13
CA ILE A 9 -28.54 -31.94 38.83
C ILE A 9 -28.83 -30.93 37.71
N VAL A 10 -28.93 -29.66 38.08
CA VAL A 10 -28.97 -28.56 37.12
C VAL A 10 -27.54 -28.33 36.63
N MET A 11 -27.22 -28.87 35.45
CA MET A 11 -26.04 -28.44 34.70
C MET A 11 -26.26 -27.01 34.21
N PHE A 12 -25.53 -26.06 34.79
CA PHE A 12 -25.39 -24.73 34.24
C PHE A 12 -24.45 -24.80 33.03
N VAL A 13 -25.00 -24.99 31.84
CA VAL A 13 -24.31 -24.63 30.60
C VAL A 13 -24.45 -23.13 30.42
N ILE A 14 -23.41 -22.37 30.77
CA ILE A 14 -23.24 -20.99 30.31
C ILE A 14 -22.86 -21.08 28.83
N GLY A 15 -23.85 -21.27 27.97
CA GLY A 15 -23.74 -21.02 26.55
C GLY A 15 -24.05 -19.56 26.29
N CYS A 16 -23.05 -18.68 26.42
CA CYS A 16 -23.16 -17.35 25.85
C CYS A 16 -22.72 -17.47 24.39
N GLY A 17 -23.68 -17.35 23.48
CA GLY A 17 -23.51 -17.56 22.05
C GLY A 17 -22.42 -16.67 21.47
N SER A 18 -21.38 -17.28 20.94
CA SER A 18 -20.60 -16.66 19.88
C SER A 18 -21.55 -16.57 18.69
N ASN A 19 -22.03 -15.37 18.37
CA ASN A 19 -22.67 -15.13 17.08
C ASN A 19 -21.67 -15.59 16.00
N PRO A 20 -21.95 -16.62 15.17
CA PRO A 20 -21.15 -16.85 13.98
C PRO A 20 -21.74 -15.98 12.86
N SER A 21 -21.76 -14.67 13.08
CA SER A 21 -22.14 -13.69 12.07
C SER A 21 -20.96 -12.77 11.82
N GLY A 22 -19.95 -13.37 11.23
CA GLY A 22 -18.90 -12.73 10.50
C GLY A 22 -18.37 -13.82 9.61
N THR A 23 -18.36 -13.59 8.30
CA THR A 23 -17.39 -14.24 7.42
C THR A 23 -16.05 -14.32 8.15
N PRO A 24 -15.25 -15.39 8.00
CA PRO A 24 -13.92 -15.41 8.59
C PRO A 24 -13.25 -14.08 8.23
N VAL A 25 -12.97 -13.25 9.23
CA VAL A 25 -12.13 -12.07 9.06
C VAL A 25 -10.84 -12.66 8.51
N ASN A 26 -10.53 -12.37 7.25
CA ASN A 26 -9.24 -12.73 6.69
C ASN A 26 -8.20 -12.27 7.72
N PRO A 27 -7.29 -13.12 8.22
CA PRO A 27 -6.31 -12.67 9.19
C PRO A 27 -5.62 -11.44 8.60
N GLU A 28 -5.81 -10.31 9.29
CA GLU A 28 -5.27 -9.01 8.92
C GLU A 28 -3.83 -9.19 8.47
N HIS A 29 -3.55 -8.77 7.24
CA HIS A 29 -2.22 -8.92 6.67
C HIS A 29 -1.20 -8.14 7.52
N ALA A 30 0.03 -8.65 7.62
CA ALA A 30 1.07 -7.95 8.36
C ALA A 30 1.26 -6.55 7.72
N PRO A 31 1.14 -5.46 8.49
CA PRO A 31 1.20 -4.13 7.93
C PRO A 31 2.57 -3.93 7.25
N PRO A 32 2.61 -3.50 5.98
CA PRO A 32 3.86 -3.29 5.28
C PRO A 32 4.70 -2.25 6.01
N THR A 33 5.98 -2.57 6.22
CA THR A 33 6.91 -1.67 6.91
C THR A 33 7.87 -0.99 5.94
N THR A 34 7.92 -1.47 4.70
CA THR A 34 8.78 -0.96 3.65
C THR A 34 8.06 -0.99 2.32
N VAL A 35 8.24 0.08 1.55
CA VAL A 35 7.70 0.19 0.20
C VAL A 35 8.81 0.54 -0.77
N VAL A 36 8.88 -0.23 -1.86
CA VAL A 36 9.79 -0.01 -2.98
C VAL A 36 8.96 0.55 -4.13
N MET A 37 9.21 1.80 -4.50
CA MET A 37 8.62 2.44 -5.67
C MET A 37 9.59 2.38 -6.84
N GLN A 38 9.10 1.92 -7.98
CA GLN A 38 9.89 1.75 -9.20
C GLN A 38 9.27 2.47 -10.38
N PHE A 39 10.10 3.20 -11.13
CA PHE A 39 9.74 3.87 -12.38
C PHE A 39 10.61 3.31 -13.51
N ILE A 40 9.98 2.75 -14.54
CA ILE A 40 10.65 2.19 -15.72
C ILE A 40 10.35 3.05 -16.95
N ARG A 41 11.39 3.52 -17.63
CA ARG A 41 11.28 4.12 -18.96
C ARG A 41 11.42 3.04 -20.02
N LEU A 42 10.50 3.02 -20.99
CA LEU A 42 10.54 2.08 -22.12
C LEU A 42 10.92 2.79 -23.42
N ASP A 43 11.53 2.06 -24.35
CA ASP A 43 11.68 2.48 -25.75
C ASP A 43 10.38 2.27 -26.55
N SER A 44 10.42 2.57 -27.85
CA SER A 44 9.26 2.45 -28.75
C SER A 44 8.78 1.02 -28.97
N VAL A 45 9.59 0.01 -28.65
CA VAL A 45 9.23 -1.42 -28.77
C VAL A 45 8.94 -2.07 -27.41
N GLY A 46 8.88 -1.27 -26.35
CA GLY A 46 8.50 -1.72 -25.00
C GLY A 46 9.66 -2.31 -24.18
N LYS A 47 10.91 -2.13 -24.60
CA LYS A 47 12.08 -2.57 -23.82
C LYS A 47 12.47 -1.51 -22.80
N ALA A 48 12.83 -1.95 -21.59
CA ALA A 48 13.35 -1.07 -20.55
C ALA A 48 14.66 -0.38 -20.99
N LEU A 49 14.65 0.96 -20.93
CA LEU A 49 15.81 1.83 -21.13
C LEU A 49 16.46 2.17 -19.79
N ASP A 50 15.66 2.58 -18.81
CA ASP A 50 16.11 2.96 -17.48
C ASP A 50 15.11 2.49 -16.43
N THR A 51 15.64 2.15 -15.26
CA THR A 51 14.85 1.81 -14.08
C THR A 51 15.33 2.62 -12.90
N PHE A 52 14.42 3.37 -12.28
CA PHE A 52 14.67 4.14 -11.08
C PHE A 52 13.92 3.50 -9.92
N THR A 53 14.60 3.30 -8.80
CA THR A 53 14.01 2.66 -7.62
C THR A 53 14.27 3.54 -6.40
N CYS A 54 13.24 3.71 -5.59
CA CYS A 54 13.33 4.33 -4.27
C CYS A 54 12.66 3.42 -3.25
N THR A 55 13.40 3.05 -2.21
CA THR A 55 12.88 2.27 -1.08
C THR A 55 12.71 3.19 0.11
N VAL A 56 11.52 3.20 0.71
CA VAL A 56 11.23 3.94 1.93
C VAL A 56 10.76 2.97 3.00
N ARG A 57 11.36 3.09 4.19
CA ARG A 57 11.16 2.20 5.34
C ARG A 57 10.57 2.96 6.52
N ASP A 58 9.70 2.31 7.25
CA ASP A 58 9.32 2.75 8.58
C ASP A 58 10.41 2.38 9.58
N THR A 59 11.19 3.37 10.01
CA THR A 59 12.28 3.20 10.97
C THR A 59 11.83 2.86 12.40
N ALA A 60 10.53 2.99 12.71
CA ALA A 60 9.98 2.48 13.97
C ALA A 60 10.07 0.95 14.01
N ASN A 61 9.79 0.30 12.87
CA ASN A 61 9.76 -1.15 12.71
C ASN A 61 11.07 -1.73 12.13
N VAL A 62 11.73 -1.01 11.22
CA VAL A 62 12.95 -1.50 10.54
C VAL A 62 14.21 -0.86 11.14
N LYS A 63 15.06 -1.68 11.78
CA LYS A 63 16.29 -1.24 12.44
C LYS A 63 17.54 -1.53 11.60
N GLY A 64 18.57 -0.69 11.76
CA GLY A 64 19.89 -0.91 11.14
C GLY A 64 19.95 -0.67 9.62
N LYS A 65 18.89 -0.15 9.01
CA LYS A 65 18.81 0.21 7.59
C LYS A 65 18.48 1.69 7.42
N PRO A 66 18.89 2.35 6.33
CA PRO A 66 18.51 3.73 6.07
C PRO A 66 17.00 3.84 5.81
N ARG A 67 16.39 4.93 6.29
CA ARG A 67 14.97 5.24 6.04
C ARG A 67 14.65 5.29 4.55
N VAL A 68 15.50 5.96 3.79
CA VAL A 68 15.38 6.09 2.33
C VAL A 68 16.63 5.51 1.68
N GLU A 69 16.44 4.68 0.67
CA GLU A 69 17.51 4.10 -0.13
C GLU A 69 17.19 4.27 -1.62
N GLY A 70 18.16 4.76 -2.38
CA GLY A 70 17.95 5.16 -3.77
C GLY A 70 17.19 6.48 -3.89
N GLY A 71 16.44 6.64 -4.98
CA GLY A 71 15.71 7.87 -5.31
C GLY A 71 15.30 7.91 -6.78
N LEU A 72 14.18 8.59 -7.06
CA LEU A 72 13.65 8.71 -8.41
C LEU A 72 14.36 9.83 -9.17
N ASN A 73 15.42 9.49 -9.91
CA ASN A 73 16.19 10.43 -10.72
C ASN A 73 15.64 10.48 -12.15
N LEU A 74 14.52 11.16 -12.33
CA LEU A 74 13.74 11.18 -13.55
C LEU A 74 14.30 12.19 -14.57
N LEU A 75 13.89 12.01 -15.82
CA LEU A 75 14.20 12.89 -16.94
C LEU A 75 13.01 13.80 -17.22
N THR A 76 13.26 15.01 -17.71
CA THR A 76 12.20 15.92 -18.18
C THR A 76 11.40 15.33 -19.36
N ASN A 77 10.14 15.75 -19.51
CA ASN A 77 9.27 15.37 -20.63
C ASN A 77 9.25 13.86 -20.96
N THR A 78 9.18 13.03 -19.93
CA THR A 78 9.38 11.58 -20.05
C THR A 78 8.24 10.81 -19.40
N LYS A 79 7.87 9.68 -20.01
CA LYS A 79 6.85 8.75 -19.50
C LYS A 79 7.49 7.53 -18.86
N TYR A 80 6.89 7.08 -17.77
CA TYR A 80 7.32 5.94 -16.97
C TYR A 80 6.15 5.01 -16.69
N LEU A 81 6.43 3.71 -16.63
CA LEU A 81 5.61 2.74 -15.91
C LEU A 81 6.01 2.76 -14.44
N GLY A 82 5.05 3.00 -13.56
CA GLY A 82 5.22 3.01 -12.11
C GLY A 82 4.68 1.72 -11.49
N SER A 83 5.37 1.20 -10.48
CA SER A 83 4.89 0.08 -9.68
C SER A 83 5.40 0.14 -8.25
N LEU A 84 4.66 -0.48 -7.33
CA LEU A 84 5.03 -0.66 -5.94
C LEU A 84 5.31 -2.13 -5.61
N ARG A 85 6.20 -2.35 -4.66
CA ARG A 85 6.38 -3.62 -3.95
C ARG A 85 6.41 -3.35 -2.45
N LEU A 86 5.71 -4.15 -1.68
CA LEU A 86 5.54 -3.96 -0.24
C LEU A 86 6.19 -5.10 0.53
N LEU A 87 6.95 -4.76 1.56
CA LEU A 87 7.67 -5.72 2.39
C LEU A 87 7.34 -5.51 3.86
N ASP A 88 7.24 -6.60 4.59
CA ASP A 88 7.37 -6.63 6.04
C ASP A 88 8.81 -7.01 6.42
N GLU A 89 9.61 -5.99 6.70
CA GLU A 89 10.97 -6.10 7.21
C GLU A 89 11.06 -6.07 8.76
N SER A 90 9.93 -6.16 9.49
CA SER A 90 9.96 -6.29 10.96
C SER A 90 10.39 -7.68 11.43
N GLN A 91 10.26 -8.67 10.55
CA GLN A 91 10.64 -10.07 10.77
C GLN A 91 11.86 -10.48 9.93
N ILE A 92 12.51 -11.56 10.34
CA ILE A 92 13.67 -12.12 9.65
C ILE A 92 13.39 -13.60 9.33
N PRO A 93 13.34 -14.00 8.05
CA PRO A 93 13.58 -13.17 6.86
C PRO A 93 12.45 -12.17 6.60
N ALA A 94 12.78 -11.06 5.94
CA ALA A 94 11.77 -10.11 5.48
C ALA A 94 10.79 -10.81 4.53
N LYS A 95 9.49 -10.51 4.69
CA LYS A 95 8.42 -11.10 3.89
C LYS A 95 7.97 -10.12 2.83
N ASP A 96 7.72 -10.60 1.62
CA ASP A 96 6.99 -9.85 0.61
C ASP A 96 5.49 -9.98 0.89
N VAL A 97 4.82 -8.86 1.12
CA VAL A 97 3.39 -8.80 1.44
C VAL A 97 2.57 -8.23 0.27
N THR A 98 3.19 -8.06 -0.91
CA THR A 98 2.51 -7.49 -2.08
C THR A 98 1.31 -8.34 -2.51
N ASP A 99 1.47 -9.66 -2.57
CA ASP A 99 0.39 -10.57 -2.99
C ASP A 99 -0.79 -10.57 -2.01
N GLU A 100 -0.50 -10.40 -0.72
CA GLU A 100 -1.51 -10.26 0.34
C GLU A 100 -2.35 -8.99 0.13
N ILE A 101 -1.71 -7.85 -0.09
CA ILE A 101 -2.40 -6.59 -0.42
C ILE A 101 -3.21 -6.71 -1.73
N VAL A 102 -2.73 -7.47 -2.72
CA VAL A 102 -3.45 -7.72 -3.97
C VAL A 102 -4.70 -8.58 -3.78
N VAL A 103 -4.66 -9.57 -2.88
CA VAL A 103 -5.85 -10.37 -2.53
C VAL A 103 -6.93 -9.47 -1.93
N GLU A 104 -6.54 -8.47 -1.16
CA GLU A 104 -7.44 -7.49 -0.53
C GLU A 104 -7.61 -6.20 -1.35
N LYS A 105 -7.30 -6.22 -2.64
CA LYS A 105 -7.29 -5.00 -3.46
C LYS A 105 -8.63 -4.28 -3.54
N ASP A 106 -9.75 -4.92 -3.21
CA ASP A 106 -11.08 -4.29 -3.18
C ASP A 106 -11.35 -3.46 -1.92
N ALA A 107 -10.49 -3.57 -0.90
CA ALA A 107 -10.49 -2.74 0.31
C ALA A 107 -9.36 -1.71 0.31
N HIS A 108 -8.29 -1.95 -0.46
CA HIS A 108 -7.10 -1.11 -0.49
C HIS A 108 -7.07 -0.07 -1.62
N VAL A 109 -6.57 1.14 -1.34
CA VAL A 109 -6.30 2.17 -2.36
C VAL A 109 -4.95 2.84 -2.13
N PHE A 110 -4.07 2.81 -3.14
CA PHE A 110 -2.87 3.62 -3.18
C PHE A 110 -3.18 5.01 -3.74
N ARG A 111 -2.91 6.04 -2.93
CA ARG A 111 -3.03 7.46 -3.30
C ARG A 111 -1.65 8.08 -3.46
N TYR A 112 -1.50 8.89 -4.50
CA TYR A 112 -0.26 9.57 -4.84
C TYR A 112 -0.45 11.08 -4.82
N THR A 113 0.35 11.78 -4.03
CA THR A 113 0.36 13.25 -4.00
C THR A 113 1.76 13.77 -4.30
N VAL A 114 1.91 14.54 -5.37
CA VAL A 114 3.18 15.18 -5.73
C VAL A 114 3.32 16.50 -4.99
N LYS A 115 4.45 16.67 -4.30
CA LYS A 115 4.82 17.88 -3.57
C LYS A 115 6.24 18.28 -3.94
N GLY A 116 6.56 19.56 -3.83
CA GLY A 116 7.89 20.08 -4.14
C GLY A 116 7.81 21.46 -4.75
N ASP A 117 8.83 21.83 -5.51
CA ASP A 117 8.94 23.14 -6.15
C ASP A 117 7.80 23.39 -7.17
N ASP A 118 7.33 22.33 -7.83
CA ASP A 118 6.15 22.35 -8.70
C ASP A 118 5.27 21.12 -8.41
N PRO A 119 4.03 21.30 -7.89
CA PRO A 119 3.12 20.19 -7.62
C PRO A 119 2.65 19.46 -8.89
N ASN A 120 2.85 20.05 -10.07
CA ASN A 120 2.53 19.42 -11.35
C ASN A 120 3.76 18.80 -12.05
N ALA A 121 4.92 18.75 -11.37
CA ALA A 121 6.16 18.24 -11.95
C ALA A 121 6.04 16.79 -12.47
N ILE A 122 5.19 15.99 -11.82
CA ILE A 122 4.85 14.62 -12.19
C ILE A 122 3.33 14.49 -12.25
N VAL A 123 2.81 13.98 -13.35
CA VAL A 123 1.40 13.61 -13.50
C VAL A 123 1.29 12.10 -13.36
N ILE A 124 0.61 11.65 -12.30
CA ILE A 124 0.25 10.25 -12.09
C ILE A 124 -1.08 9.97 -12.81
N SER A 125 -1.14 8.89 -13.57
CA SER A 125 -2.26 8.56 -14.46
C SER A 125 -2.35 7.05 -14.68
N ASP A 126 -3.40 6.59 -15.36
CA ASP A 126 -3.61 5.18 -15.71
C ASP A 126 -3.42 4.24 -14.49
N ILE A 127 -4.01 4.65 -13.37
CA ILE A 127 -4.02 3.92 -12.10
C ILE A 127 -4.71 2.56 -12.29
N GLU A 128 -4.04 1.50 -11.84
CA GLU A 128 -4.59 0.14 -11.82
C GLU A 128 -5.93 0.09 -11.08
N LYS A 129 -6.86 -0.71 -11.62
CA LYS A 129 -8.19 -0.93 -11.04
C LYS A 129 -8.29 -2.23 -10.26
N ASP A 130 -9.11 -2.22 -9.22
CA ASP A 130 -9.51 -3.41 -8.46
C ASP A 130 -10.53 -4.28 -9.23
N THR A 131 -11.14 -5.28 -8.59
CA THR A 131 -12.09 -6.17 -9.29
C THR A 131 -13.43 -5.49 -9.57
N LYS A 132 -13.72 -4.39 -8.89
CA LYS A 132 -14.96 -3.61 -8.97
C LYS A 132 -14.82 -2.39 -9.88
N GLY A 133 -13.63 -2.13 -10.42
CA GLY A 133 -13.33 -1.01 -11.31
C GLY A 133 -12.95 0.29 -10.60
N PHE A 134 -12.76 0.27 -9.28
CA PHE A 134 -12.24 1.41 -8.52
C PHE A 134 -10.71 1.42 -8.54
N ASP A 135 -10.11 2.56 -8.17
CA ASP A 135 -8.66 2.65 -8.07
C ASP A 135 -8.13 1.65 -7.02
N PHE A 136 -7.08 0.93 -7.41
CA PHE A 136 -6.22 0.18 -6.51
C PHE A 136 -4.84 0.83 -6.51
N GLY A 137 -4.23 0.97 -7.69
CA GLY A 137 -3.04 1.79 -7.89
C GLY A 137 -1.71 1.19 -7.47
N LEU A 138 -1.58 -0.14 -7.37
CA LEU A 138 -0.27 -0.77 -7.20
C LEU A 138 0.64 -0.55 -8.43
N SER A 139 0.06 -0.49 -9.62
CA SER A 139 0.69 -0.05 -10.86
C SER A 139 0.02 1.19 -11.46
N PHE A 140 0.80 2.01 -12.18
CA PHE A 140 0.36 3.29 -12.73
C PHE A 140 1.28 3.79 -13.85
N ARG A 141 0.92 4.92 -14.49
CA ARG A 141 1.82 5.71 -15.33
C ARG A 141 2.20 7.01 -14.65
N ALA A 142 3.45 7.43 -14.84
CA ALA A 142 3.93 8.73 -14.44
C ALA A 142 4.51 9.48 -15.64
N THR A 143 4.13 10.74 -15.80
CA THR A 143 4.68 11.62 -16.85
C THR A 143 5.30 12.85 -16.21
N THR A 144 6.57 13.10 -16.47
CA THR A 144 7.21 14.37 -16.13
C THR A 144 6.88 15.41 -17.19
N LEU A 145 6.62 16.64 -16.77
CA LEU A 145 6.35 17.72 -17.72
C LEU A 145 7.65 18.26 -18.34
N PRO A 146 7.57 18.95 -19.50
CA PRO A 146 8.70 19.72 -20.01
C PRO A 146 9.14 20.74 -18.97
N GLY A 147 10.39 20.64 -18.52
CA GLY A 147 10.92 21.53 -17.49
C GLY A 147 11.07 22.96 -18.00
N LYS A 148 10.65 23.94 -17.20
CA LYS A 148 11.09 25.34 -17.35
C LYS A 148 12.44 25.60 -16.65
N VAL A 149 12.94 24.66 -15.84
CA VAL A 149 14.08 24.80 -14.92
C VAL A 149 15.05 23.63 -15.11
N THR A 150 16.34 23.85 -14.82
CA THR A 150 17.42 22.86 -15.04
C THR A 150 17.38 21.66 -14.11
N ILE A 151 16.83 21.80 -12.89
CA ILE A 151 16.63 20.72 -11.91
C ILE A 151 15.37 21.05 -11.10
N LEU A 152 14.45 20.09 -10.96
CA LEU A 152 13.32 20.15 -10.03
C LEU A 152 13.42 19.03 -9.01
N ALA A 153 13.15 19.32 -7.75
CA ALA A 153 13.14 18.32 -6.69
C ALA A 153 11.81 18.33 -5.92
N GLY A 154 11.47 17.19 -5.35
CA GLY A 154 10.23 17.04 -4.59
C GLY A 154 10.09 15.65 -3.99
N VAL A 155 8.87 15.37 -3.55
CA VAL A 155 8.47 14.06 -3.04
C VAL A 155 7.13 13.64 -3.64
N ILE A 156 6.97 12.33 -3.83
CA ILE A 156 5.66 11.70 -4.02
C ILE A 156 5.26 11.16 -2.65
N THR A 157 4.27 11.77 -1.99
CA THR A 157 3.63 11.18 -0.82
C THR A 157 2.73 10.03 -1.31
N LEU A 158 3.02 8.83 -0.83
CA LEU A 158 2.21 7.63 -1.04
C LEU A 158 1.42 7.34 0.23
N THR A 159 0.10 7.20 0.09
CA THR A 159 -0.79 6.69 1.13
C THR A 159 -1.40 5.38 0.69
N LEU A 160 -1.38 4.34 1.53
CA LEU A 160 -2.22 3.15 1.37
C LEU A 160 -3.39 3.28 2.34
N GLU A 161 -4.58 3.48 1.78
CA GLU A 161 -5.84 3.53 2.52
C GLU A 161 -6.44 2.12 2.59
N HIS A 162 -6.84 1.70 3.79
CA HIS A 162 -7.60 0.48 4.03
C HIS A 162 -9.04 0.85 4.40
N HIS A 163 -9.99 0.48 3.54
CA HIS A 163 -11.42 0.69 3.72
C HIS A 163 -12.09 -0.62 4.15
N ASP A 164 -12.27 -0.83 5.46
CA ASP A 164 -12.83 -2.06 6.04
C ASP A 164 -14.20 -2.46 5.47
N ASP A 165 -15.02 -1.47 5.10
CA ASP A 165 -16.35 -1.67 4.52
C ASP A 165 -16.31 -1.87 2.99
N GLY A 166 -15.10 -1.83 2.39
CA GLY A 166 -14.85 -1.88 0.96
C GLY A 166 -15.34 -0.64 0.20
N ASN A 167 -15.76 0.43 0.89
CA ASN A 167 -16.24 1.66 0.29
C ASN A 167 -15.10 2.65 0.09
N LYS A 168 -14.32 2.43 -0.97
CA LYS A 168 -13.16 3.26 -1.36
C LYS A 168 -13.42 4.73 -1.69
N ASN A 169 -14.70 5.11 -1.80
CA ASN A 169 -15.12 6.50 -1.98
C ASN A 169 -15.57 7.15 -0.66
N GLY A 170 -15.58 6.38 0.43
CA GLY A 170 -15.86 6.83 1.78
C GLY A 170 -14.73 7.69 2.34
N ALA A 171 -15.06 8.49 3.36
CA ALA A 171 -14.09 9.32 4.08
C ALA A 171 -13.45 8.59 5.28
N THR A 172 -13.85 7.34 5.53
CA THR A 172 -13.39 6.54 6.67
C THR A 172 -12.51 5.43 6.15
N PHE A 173 -11.23 5.49 6.52
CA PHE A 173 -10.23 4.50 6.21
C PHE A 173 -9.13 4.52 7.27
N ASP A 174 -8.48 3.38 7.45
CA ASP A 174 -7.22 3.30 8.17
C ASP A 174 -6.04 3.52 7.21
N THR A 175 -4.92 3.96 7.75
CA THR A 175 -3.72 4.26 6.97
C THR A 175 -2.63 3.25 7.26
N ASP A 176 -2.40 2.33 6.32
CA ASP A 176 -1.35 1.31 6.44
C ASP A 176 0.02 1.86 6.10
N ILE A 177 0.09 2.76 5.11
CA ILE A 177 1.31 3.43 4.65
C ILE A 177 1.04 4.91 4.50
N ASN A 178 1.98 5.73 4.96
CA ASN A 178 2.09 7.14 4.63
C ASN A 178 3.58 7.50 4.54
N GLN A 179 4.13 7.50 3.32
CA GLN A 179 5.57 7.63 3.10
C GLN A 179 5.88 8.60 1.96
N ASP A 180 6.99 9.32 2.09
CA ASP A 180 7.46 10.29 1.09
C ASP A 180 8.62 9.71 0.28
N PHE A 181 8.44 9.66 -1.04
CA PHE A 181 9.44 9.18 -1.99
C PHE A 181 10.12 10.36 -2.67
N PRO A 182 11.40 10.66 -2.39
CA PRO A 182 12.10 11.75 -3.02
C PRO A 182 12.33 11.49 -4.52
N PHE A 183 12.15 12.56 -5.30
CA PHE A 183 12.48 12.57 -6.71
C PHE A 183 13.29 13.82 -7.07
N VAL A 184 14.04 13.69 -8.16
CA VAL A 184 14.70 14.78 -8.86
C VAL A 184 14.45 14.61 -10.35
N ILE A 185 14.07 15.68 -11.05
CA ILE A 185 13.90 15.71 -12.51
C ILE A 185 15.04 16.52 -13.11
N LYS A 186 15.69 15.98 -14.16
CA LYS A 186 16.81 16.58 -14.87
C LYS A 186 16.64 16.53 -16.39
#